data_AF-A0A3S2W4A6-F1
#
_entry.id   AF-A0A3S2W4A6-F1
#
_cell.length_a   1.000
_cell.length_b   1.000
_cell.length_c   1.000
_cell.angle_alpha   90.00
_cell.angle_beta   90.00
_cell.angle_gamma   90.00
#
_symmetry.space_group_name_H-M   'P 1'
#
loop_
_entity.id
_entity.type
_entity.pdbx_description
1 polymer ?
#
loop_
_entity_poly.entity_id
_entity_poly.type
_entity_poly.pdbx_seq_one_letter_code
_entity_poly.pdbx_strand_id
1 'polypeptide(L)'
;MSESTKVLVNKPLALKKTVKKNSRFFSNRLLLTGSILLVITTFIGVFASFLSPYEILEIDPKNRLAAPSNAHWFGTDNFGRDVFSRTMYGVRISLLIGVTVTLVASVIGLTVGLLASYYKLLDHIFMRICDGLFAFPSILLAIAIMSALGPKSINVIIALVLVFIPSIARIVRSAALVVKEKVFIEALQAQGASSFRILFLHIAPNILAPLIVQVTFVFAVTILTEASLSFLGAGIPAPLPSLGNMLYDGKLAIYNAWWMTVFPGLFIILIVLGLNLFGDGLRDHLNPKSKLSVKRRKRR
;
A
#
# COMPACT_ATOMS: atom_id res chain seq x y z
N MET A 1 -44.51 19.73 -59.64
CA MET A 1 -43.04 19.75 -59.86
C MET A 1 -42.41 20.39 -58.64
N SER A 2 -42.03 19.61 -57.63
CA SER A 2 -40.71 18.95 -57.48
C SER A 2 -39.58 19.96 -57.25
N GLU A 3 -39.26 20.24 -55.99
CA GLU A 3 -37.85 20.44 -55.59
C GLU A 3 -37.62 20.21 -54.08
N SER A 4 -37.27 18.96 -53.77
CA SER A 4 -36.01 18.61 -53.10
C SER A 4 -35.73 19.12 -51.68
N THR A 5 -36.29 18.40 -50.73
CA THR A 5 -35.66 17.84 -49.52
C THR A 5 -34.12 17.88 -49.49
N LYS A 6 -33.53 18.63 -48.56
CA LYS A 6 -32.21 18.29 -47.97
C LYS A 6 -32.26 18.41 -46.45
N VAL A 7 -32.73 17.32 -45.85
CA VAL A 7 -32.50 16.98 -44.44
C VAL A 7 -30.99 16.94 -44.22
N LEU A 8 -30.48 17.84 -43.38
CA LEU A 8 -29.11 17.79 -42.87
C LEU A 8 -28.99 16.57 -41.94
N VAL A 9 -28.64 15.43 -42.55
CA VAL A 9 -28.23 14.22 -41.83
C VAL A 9 -26.93 14.54 -41.08
N ASN A 10 -27.07 14.81 -39.78
CA ASN A 10 -25.94 14.86 -38.85
C ASN A 10 -25.24 13.49 -38.87
N LYS A 11 -24.10 13.42 -39.56
CA LYS A 11 -23.18 12.28 -39.45
C LYS A 11 -22.79 12.10 -37.98
N PRO A 12 -22.77 10.86 -37.45
CA PRO A 12 -22.22 10.64 -36.12
C PRO A 12 -20.73 10.97 -36.15
N LEU A 13 -20.32 11.92 -35.30
CA LEU A 13 -18.92 12.18 -34.97
C LEU A 13 -18.35 10.89 -34.36
N ALA A 14 -17.74 10.05 -35.21
CA ALA A 14 -16.95 8.92 -34.80
C ALA A 14 -15.76 9.42 -33.97
N LEU A 15 -15.94 9.49 -32.65
CA LEU A 15 -14.88 9.75 -31.68
C LEU A 15 -13.96 8.53 -31.59
N LYS A 16 -13.14 8.30 -32.62
CA LYS A 16 -11.91 7.51 -32.48
C LYS A 16 -10.90 8.32 -31.64
N LYS A 17 -11.10 8.31 -30.32
CA LYS A 17 -10.04 8.70 -29.36
C LYS A 17 -9.20 7.46 -29.07
N THR A 18 -8.33 7.11 -30.01
CA THR A 18 -7.23 6.18 -29.74
C THR A 18 -6.35 6.84 -28.69
N VAL A 19 -6.42 6.29 -27.49
CA VAL A 19 -5.83 6.84 -26.28
C VAL A 19 -4.31 6.73 -26.38
N LYS A 20 -3.63 7.87 -26.58
CA LYS A 20 -2.20 8.03 -26.24
C LYS A 20 -2.07 7.94 -24.70
N LYS A 21 -2.17 6.73 -24.15
CA LYS A 21 -2.14 6.44 -22.69
C LYS A 21 -0.71 6.35 -22.16
N ASN A 22 0.22 5.83 -22.99
CA ASN A 22 1.58 5.48 -22.56
C ASN A 22 2.53 6.68 -22.41
N SER A 23 2.32 7.79 -23.13
CA SER A 23 3.22 8.95 -23.05
C SER A 23 3.09 9.76 -21.75
N ARG A 24 2.13 9.43 -20.88
CA ARG A 24 1.89 10.16 -19.61
C ARG A 24 2.51 9.48 -18.41
N PHE A 25 2.73 8.17 -18.47
CA PHE A 25 3.39 7.44 -17.39
C PHE A 25 4.84 7.94 -17.22
N PHE A 26 5.59 7.97 -18.32
CA PHE A 26 6.96 8.50 -18.34
C PHE A 26 7.07 10.02 -18.16
N SER A 27 5.96 10.76 -18.30
CA SER A 27 5.96 12.21 -18.09
C SER A 27 5.76 12.60 -16.62
N ASN A 28 5.22 11.71 -15.78
CA ASN A 28 5.05 11.98 -14.36
C ASN A 28 6.29 11.51 -13.59
N ARG A 29 7.13 12.47 -13.18
CA ARG A 29 8.38 12.20 -12.47
C ARG A 29 8.14 11.44 -11.17
N LEU A 30 7.10 11.75 -10.42
CA LEU A 30 6.76 11.08 -9.15
C LEU A 30 6.41 9.61 -9.39
N LEU A 31 5.57 9.34 -10.39
CA LEU A 31 5.17 7.99 -10.75
C LEU A 31 6.37 7.16 -11.22
N LEU A 32 7.26 7.76 -12.02
CA LEU A 32 8.45 7.09 -12.54
C LEU A 32 9.45 6.79 -11.42
N THR A 33 9.82 7.77 -10.60
CA THR A 33 10.78 7.59 -9.50
C THR A 33 10.24 6.61 -8.46
N GLY A 34 8.97 6.74 -8.07
CA GLY A 34 8.30 5.78 -7.19
C GLY A 34 8.30 4.37 -7.76
N SER A 35 7.95 4.20 -9.03
CA SER A 35 7.96 2.89 -9.70
C SER A 35 9.36 2.26 -9.72
N ILE A 36 10.41 3.05 -10.00
CA ILE A 36 11.80 2.56 -10.01
C ILE A 36 12.20 2.07 -8.61
N LEU A 37 11.92 2.85 -7.55
CA LEU A 37 12.23 2.45 -6.18
C LEU A 37 11.47 1.18 -5.76
N LEU A 38 10.20 1.07 -6.14
CA LEU A 38 9.41 -0.14 -5.88
C LEU A 38 9.94 -1.36 -6.62
N VAL A 39 10.32 -1.20 -7.89
CA VAL A 39 10.90 -2.29 -8.68
C VAL A 39 12.22 -2.75 -8.06
N ILE A 40 13.10 -1.82 -7.66
CA ILE A 40 14.38 -2.15 -7.03
C ILE A 40 14.16 -2.88 -5.69
N THR A 41 13.33 -2.35 -4.81
CA THR A 41 13.09 -2.95 -3.49
C THR A 41 12.35 -4.28 -3.59
N THR A 42 11.41 -4.41 -4.51
CA THR A 42 10.73 -5.69 -4.80
C THR A 42 11.70 -6.70 -5.40
N PHE A 43 12.56 -6.29 -6.33
CA PHE A 43 13.61 -7.14 -6.90
C PHE A 43 14.52 -7.67 -5.79
N ILE A 44 14.98 -6.80 -4.90
CA ILE A 44 15.80 -7.19 -3.74
C ILE A 44 15.05 -8.20 -2.85
N GLY A 45 13.78 -7.96 -2.53
CA GLY A 45 12.99 -8.88 -1.73
C GLY A 45 12.77 -10.23 -2.42
N VAL A 46 12.41 -10.25 -3.69
CA VAL A 46 12.15 -11.49 -4.46
C VAL A 46 13.45 -12.30 -4.61
N PHE A 47 14.55 -11.66 -4.97
CA PHE A 47 15.83 -12.31 -5.22
C PHE A 47 16.75 -12.39 -3.99
N ALA A 48 16.24 -12.10 -2.78
CA ALA A 48 17.04 -12.11 -1.55
C ALA A 48 17.86 -13.40 -1.35
N SER A 49 17.28 -14.56 -1.67
CA SER A 49 17.97 -15.86 -1.57
C SER A 49 19.15 -16.02 -2.53
N PHE A 50 19.17 -15.30 -3.65
CA PHE A 50 20.27 -15.31 -4.61
C PHE A 50 21.26 -14.18 -4.36
N LEU A 51 20.80 -13.08 -3.76
CA LEU A 51 21.63 -11.92 -3.44
C LEU A 51 22.44 -12.12 -2.16
N SER A 52 21.91 -12.87 -1.19
CA SER A 52 22.57 -13.12 0.10
C SER A 52 23.73 -14.10 -0.02
N PRO A 53 24.96 -13.71 0.33
CA PRO A 53 26.12 -14.61 0.30
C PRO A 53 26.12 -15.65 1.43
N TYR A 54 25.43 -15.35 2.54
CA TYR A 54 25.44 -16.14 3.78
C TYR A 54 24.04 -16.60 4.19
N GLU A 55 23.97 -17.66 4.99
CA GLU A 55 22.70 -18.05 5.60
C GLU A 55 22.28 -17.07 6.70
N ILE A 56 20.98 -16.79 6.79
CA ILE A 56 20.40 -15.75 7.66
C ILE A 56 20.65 -16.03 9.16
N LEU A 57 20.80 -17.31 9.49
CA LEU A 57 20.94 -17.82 10.85
C LEU A 57 22.37 -18.27 11.16
N GLU A 58 23.30 -18.13 10.22
CA GLU A 58 24.70 -18.53 10.40
C GLU A 58 25.39 -17.63 11.42
N ILE A 59 25.76 -18.21 12.56
CA ILE A 59 26.38 -17.51 13.68
C ILE A 59 27.90 -17.70 13.59
N ASP A 60 28.64 -16.60 13.53
CA ASP A 60 30.10 -16.59 13.63
C ASP A 60 30.57 -15.75 14.83
N PRO A 61 30.78 -16.36 16.00
CA PRO A 61 31.17 -15.64 17.20
C PRO A 61 32.50 -14.89 17.09
N LYS A 62 33.39 -15.27 16.16
CA LYS A 62 34.70 -14.61 15.97
C LYS A 62 34.55 -13.25 15.32
N ASN A 63 33.57 -13.11 14.44
CA ASN A 63 33.28 -11.89 13.70
C ASN A 63 32.11 -11.12 14.33
N ARG A 64 31.92 -11.13 15.65
CA ARG A 64 30.86 -10.33 16.31
C ARG A 64 31.12 -8.84 16.16
N LEU A 65 30.09 -8.10 15.75
CA LEU A 65 30.16 -6.64 15.58
C LEU A 65 31.36 -6.21 14.72
N ALA A 66 31.70 -7.00 13.71
CA ALA A 66 32.72 -6.67 12.73
C ALA A 66 32.17 -5.59 11.78
N ALA A 67 32.97 -4.57 11.55
CA ALA A 67 32.64 -3.48 10.64
C ALA A 67 32.48 -3.97 9.18
N PRO A 68 31.79 -3.19 8.32
CA PRO A 68 31.69 -3.48 6.89
C PRO A 68 33.04 -3.78 6.25
N SER A 69 33.09 -4.88 5.51
CA SER A 69 34.30 -5.40 4.86
C SER A 69 33.95 -6.13 3.55
N ASN A 70 34.96 -6.56 2.80
CA ASN A 70 34.75 -7.33 1.57
C ASN A 70 34.09 -8.69 1.83
N ALA A 71 34.29 -9.28 3.01
CA ALA A 71 33.60 -10.50 3.43
C ALA A 71 32.15 -10.18 3.84
N HIS A 72 31.96 -9.19 4.71
CA HIS A 72 30.63 -8.78 5.19
C HIS A 72 30.30 -7.36 4.73
N TRP A 73 29.58 -7.23 3.61
CA TRP A 73 29.38 -5.93 2.94
C TRP A 73 28.74 -4.86 3.83
N PHE A 74 27.82 -5.26 4.72
CA PHE A 74 27.18 -4.38 5.71
C PHE A 74 27.66 -4.64 7.14
N GLY A 75 28.75 -5.38 7.31
CA GLY A 75 29.25 -5.83 8.60
C GLY A 75 28.40 -6.95 9.19
N THR A 76 28.64 -7.25 10.47
CA THR A 76 27.96 -8.32 11.20
C THR A 76 27.23 -7.79 12.44
N ASP A 77 26.33 -8.61 12.99
CA ASP A 77 25.53 -8.27 14.17
C ASP A 77 26.12 -8.79 15.50
N ASN A 78 25.34 -8.65 16.59
CA ASN A 78 25.70 -9.09 17.94
C ASN A 78 26.09 -10.59 18.05
N PHE A 79 25.66 -11.40 17.08
CA PHE A 79 25.95 -12.82 17.01
C PHE A 79 26.96 -13.16 15.89
N GLY A 80 27.46 -12.15 15.18
CA GLY A 80 28.35 -12.33 14.03
C GLY A 80 27.63 -12.76 12.76
N ARG A 81 26.30 -12.63 12.72
CA ARG A 81 25.52 -12.94 11.50
C ARG A 81 25.68 -11.80 10.50
N ASP A 82 25.70 -12.13 9.21
CA ASP A 82 25.88 -11.16 8.14
C ASP A 82 24.67 -10.18 8.02
N VAL A 83 24.92 -8.88 8.20
CA VAL A 83 23.87 -7.85 8.19
C VAL A 83 23.31 -7.64 6.78
N PHE A 84 24.12 -7.84 5.74
CA PHE A 84 23.68 -7.66 4.36
C PHE A 84 22.61 -8.69 4.00
N SER A 85 22.92 -9.98 4.21
CA SER A 85 22.01 -11.10 3.99
C SER A 85 20.73 -10.96 4.80
N ARG A 86 20.86 -10.60 6.09
CA ARG A 86 19.70 -10.33 6.95
C ARG A 86 18.86 -9.15 6.44
N THR A 87 19.48 -8.11 5.89
CA THR A 87 18.76 -6.96 5.33
C THR A 87 17.97 -7.35 4.08
N MET A 88 18.56 -8.10 3.15
CA MET A 88 17.86 -8.54 1.93
C MET A 88 16.63 -9.40 2.27
N TYR A 89 16.77 -10.31 3.23
CA TYR A 89 15.64 -11.09 3.74
C TYR A 89 14.67 -10.24 4.56
N GLY A 90 15.15 -9.25 5.31
CA GLY A 90 14.31 -8.27 6.01
C GLY A 90 13.40 -7.51 5.04
N VAL A 91 13.93 -7.07 3.90
CA VAL A 91 13.14 -6.47 2.81
C VAL A 91 12.07 -7.44 2.32
N ARG A 92 12.42 -8.71 2.05
CA ARG A 92 11.47 -9.75 1.63
C ARG A 92 10.32 -9.90 2.64
N ILE A 93 10.65 -10.09 3.92
CA ILE A 93 9.67 -10.33 4.98
C ILE A 93 8.77 -9.12 5.19
N SER A 94 9.34 -7.92 5.33
CA SER A 94 8.55 -6.69 5.51
C SER A 94 7.65 -6.41 4.30
N LEU A 95 8.11 -6.62 3.07
CA LEU A 95 7.27 -6.49 1.87
C LEU A 95 6.12 -7.51 1.85
N LEU A 96 6.38 -8.78 2.18
CA LEU A 96 5.34 -9.81 2.23
C LEU A 96 4.26 -9.48 3.26
N ILE A 97 4.66 -9.04 4.46
CA ILE A 97 3.71 -8.61 5.50
C ILE A 97 2.91 -7.41 5.02
N GLY A 98 3.58 -6.38 4.51
CA GLY A 98 2.93 -5.16 4.07
C GLY A 98 1.94 -5.40 2.92
N VAL A 99 2.30 -6.23 1.93
CA VAL A 99 1.38 -6.62 0.84
C VAL A 99 0.20 -7.41 1.39
N THR A 100 0.45 -8.41 2.25
CA THR A 100 -0.61 -9.28 2.79
C THR A 100 -1.61 -8.49 3.60
N VAL A 101 -1.14 -7.68 4.55
CA VAL A 101 -1.98 -6.82 5.38
C VAL A 101 -2.79 -5.87 4.52
N THR A 102 -2.13 -5.19 3.56
CA THR A 102 -2.81 -4.21 2.72
C THR A 102 -3.88 -4.87 1.87
N LEU A 103 -3.60 -6.00 1.22
CA LEU A 103 -4.59 -6.70 0.38
C LEU A 103 -5.79 -7.18 1.20
N VAL A 104 -5.54 -7.83 2.34
CA VAL A 104 -6.61 -8.34 3.20
C VAL A 104 -7.45 -7.18 3.76
N ALA A 105 -6.81 -6.14 4.30
CA ALA A 105 -7.51 -4.94 4.77
C ALA A 105 -8.25 -4.24 3.63
N SER A 106 -7.74 -4.28 2.41
CA SER A 106 -8.40 -3.69 1.23
C SER A 106 -9.67 -4.43 0.85
N VAL A 107 -9.64 -5.76 0.85
CA VAL A 107 -10.82 -6.58 0.56
C VAL A 107 -11.88 -6.36 1.63
N ILE A 108 -11.51 -6.44 2.91
CA ILE A 108 -12.46 -6.25 4.02
C ILE A 108 -12.95 -4.79 4.07
N GLY A 109 -12.07 -3.81 3.93
CA GLY A 109 -12.42 -2.40 3.91
C GLY A 109 -13.33 -2.04 2.73
N LEU A 110 -13.08 -2.62 1.55
CA LEU A 110 -13.92 -2.44 0.37
C LEU A 110 -15.33 -2.98 0.61
N THR A 111 -15.46 -4.20 1.13
CA THR A 111 -16.77 -4.79 1.40
C THR A 111 -17.52 -4.01 2.47
N VAL A 112 -16.87 -3.70 3.59
CA VAL A 112 -17.45 -2.89 4.68
C VAL A 112 -17.89 -1.51 4.18
N GLY A 113 -17.04 -0.80 3.44
CA GLY A 113 -17.34 0.54 2.93
C GLY A 113 -18.47 0.56 1.91
N LEU A 114 -18.53 -0.42 1.01
CA LEU A 114 -19.64 -0.55 0.05
C LEU A 114 -20.95 -0.83 0.76
N LEU A 115 -20.98 -1.81 1.68
CA LEU A 115 -22.19 -2.16 2.43
C LEU A 115 -22.67 -0.97 3.28
N ALA A 116 -21.77 -0.27 3.96
CA ALA A 116 -22.08 0.94 4.73
C ALA A 116 -22.63 2.08 3.86
N SER A 117 -22.14 2.23 2.62
CA SER A 117 -22.68 3.27 1.70
C SER A 117 -24.11 2.99 1.23
N TYR A 118 -24.51 1.71 1.22
CA TYR A 118 -25.78 1.29 0.63
C TYR A 118 -26.88 1.12 1.69
N TYR A 119 -26.59 0.42 2.78
CA TYR A 119 -27.55 0.04 3.81
C TYR A 119 -27.38 0.89 5.08
N LYS A 120 -28.38 1.71 5.43
CA LYS A 120 -28.32 2.62 6.59
C LYS A 120 -28.01 1.92 7.92
N LEU A 121 -28.56 0.73 8.16
CA LEU A 121 -28.31 -0.01 9.39
C LEU A 121 -26.84 -0.47 9.48
N LEU A 122 -26.31 -1.03 8.39
CA LEU A 122 -24.91 -1.45 8.31
C LEU A 122 -23.97 -0.25 8.40
N ASP A 123 -24.38 0.90 7.86
CA ASP A 123 -23.64 2.16 7.99
C ASP A 123 -23.41 2.51 9.46
N HIS A 124 -24.49 2.59 10.24
CA HIS A 124 -24.42 2.92 11.66
C HIS A 124 -23.56 1.94 12.45
N ILE A 125 -23.68 0.63 12.19
CA ILE A 125 -22.93 -0.41 12.91
C ILE A 125 -21.45 -0.36 12.52
N PHE A 126 -21.15 -0.46 11.22
CA PHE A 126 -19.76 -0.55 10.76
C PHE A 126 -18.98 0.74 11.01
N MET A 127 -19.60 1.91 10.84
CA MET A 127 -18.92 3.16 11.14
C MET A 127 -18.69 3.32 12.64
N ARG A 128 -19.60 2.86 13.51
CA ARG A 128 -19.36 2.88 14.96
C ARG A 128 -18.18 1.98 15.36
N ILE A 129 -18.07 0.79 14.77
CA ILE A 129 -16.91 -0.10 14.99
C ILE A 129 -15.63 0.57 14.50
N CYS A 130 -15.64 1.15 13.29
CA CYS A 130 -14.49 1.86 12.73
C CYS A 130 -14.04 3.04 13.61
N ASP A 131 -15.00 3.82 14.11
CA ASP A 131 -14.74 4.96 14.99
C ASP A 131 -14.18 4.50 16.35
N GLY A 132 -14.68 3.38 16.88
CA GLY A 132 -14.15 2.75 18.08
C GLY A 132 -12.69 2.28 17.92
N LEU A 133 -12.36 1.65 16.78
CA LEU A 133 -11.00 1.24 16.48
C LEU A 133 -10.04 2.44 16.32
N PHE A 134 -10.48 3.52 15.69
CA PHE A 134 -9.69 4.74 15.53
C PHE A 134 -9.58 5.63 16.77
N ALA A 135 -10.37 5.37 17.81
CA ALA A 135 -10.21 6.05 19.09
C ALA A 135 -8.87 5.68 19.76
N PHE A 136 -8.32 4.50 19.45
CA PHE A 136 -7.02 4.06 19.93
C PHE A 136 -5.90 4.43 18.95
N PRO A 137 -4.73 4.91 19.42
CA PRO A 137 -3.55 5.03 18.59
C PRO A 137 -3.19 3.68 17.95
N SER A 138 -2.89 3.69 16.64
CA SER A 138 -2.69 2.47 15.83
C SER A 138 -1.62 1.53 16.41
N ILE A 139 -0.50 2.08 16.87
CA ILE A 139 0.59 1.31 17.48
C ILE A 139 0.14 0.70 18.82
N LEU A 140 -0.56 1.46 19.67
CA LEU A 140 -1.03 0.95 20.97
C LEU A 140 -2.05 -0.17 20.78
N LEU A 141 -2.99 0.00 19.84
CA LEU A 141 -3.96 -1.02 19.51
C LEU A 141 -3.28 -2.30 18.98
N ALA A 142 -2.30 -2.15 18.07
CA ALA A 142 -1.56 -3.29 17.56
C ALA A 142 -0.76 -4.02 18.66
N ILE A 143 -0.10 -3.30 19.57
CA ILE A 143 0.61 -3.90 20.71
C ILE A 143 -0.37 -4.64 21.62
N ALA A 144 -1.53 -4.06 21.93
CA ALA A 144 -2.55 -4.72 22.76
C ALA A 144 -3.03 -6.04 22.14
N ILE A 145 -3.27 -6.06 20.82
CA ILE A 145 -3.66 -7.27 20.09
C ILE A 145 -2.51 -8.29 20.08
N MET A 146 -1.28 -7.84 19.84
CA MET A 146 -0.09 -8.71 19.86
C MET A 146 0.15 -9.35 21.23
N SER A 147 -0.02 -8.59 22.31
CA SER A 147 0.07 -9.11 23.67
C SER A 147 -0.99 -10.15 23.98
N ALA A 148 -2.19 -10.03 23.41
CA ALA A 148 -3.27 -11.00 23.59
C ALA A 148 -3.07 -12.28 22.75
N LEU A 149 -2.59 -12.15 21.50
CA LEU A 149 -2.46 -13.28 20.57
C LEU A 149 -1.11 -14.01 20.66
N GLY A 150 -0.08 -13.34 21.17
CA GLY A 150 1.29 -13.87 21.29
C GLY A 150 2.18 -13.63 20.06
N PRO A 151 3.47 -13.97 20.15
CA PRO A 151 4.49 -13.60 19.16
C PRO A 151 4.52 -14.58 17.98
N LYS A 152 3.68 -14.33 16.96
CA LYS A 152 3.69 -15.04 15.67
C LYS A 152 3.54 -14.06 14.52
N SER A 153 4.20 -14.31 13.38
CA SER A 153 4.09 -13.44 12.20
C SER A 153 2.65 -13.30 11.71
N ILE A 154 1.83 -14.35 11.83
CA ILE A 154 0.40 -14.29 11.49
C ILE A 154 -0.38 -13.36 12.41
N ASN A 155 -0.02 -13.29 13.70
CA ASN A 155 -0.68 -12.41 14.67
C ASN A 155 -0.35 -10.94 14.37
N VAL A 156 0.87 -10.66 13.91
CA VAL A 156 1.26 -9.31 13.42
C VAL A 156 0.38 -8.91 12.24
N ILE A 157 0.16 -9.84 11.29
CA ILE A 157 -0.72 -9.59 10.14
C ILE A 157 -2.16 -9.32 10.61
N ILE A 158 -2.71 -10.15 11.50
CA ILE A 158 -4.07 -9.98 12.04
C ILE A 158 -4.21 -8.63 12.74
N ALA A 159 -3.26 -8.28 13.61
CA ALA A 159 -3.27 -7.01 14.34
C ALA A 159 -3.27 -5.81 13.39
N LEU A 160 -2.37 -5.80 12.40
CA LEU A 160 -2.28 -4.71 11.44
C LEU A 160 -3.51 -4.63 10.51
N VAL A 161 -4.07 -5.77 10.10
CA VAL A 161 -5.31 -5.78 9.30
C VAL A 161 -6.45 -5.10 10.06
N LEU A 162 -6.66 -5.46 11.33
CA LEU A 162 -7.70 -4.85 12.17
C LEU A 162 -7.51 -3.34 12.34
N VAL A 163 -6.26 -2.90 12.49
CA VAL A 163 -5.90 -1.49 12.61
C VAL A 163 -6.21 -0.70 11.33
N PHE A 164 -6.01 -1.29 10.14
CA PHE A 164 -6.12 -0.55 8.87
C PHE A 164 -7.47 -0.69 8.14
N ILE A 165 -8.31 -1.66 8.48
CA ILE A 165 -9.68 -1.79 7.93
C ILE A 165 -10.46 -0.46 7.98
N PRO A 166 -10.52 0.27 9.12
CA PRO A 166 -11.29 1.51 9.21
C PRO A 166 -10.86 2.59 8.21
N SER A 167 -9.56 2.68 7.91
CA SER A 167 -8.99 3.64 6.97
C SER A 167 -9.55 3.42 5.56
N ILE A 168 -9.50 2.17 5.10
CA ILE A 168 -9.98 1.82 3.76
C ILE A 168 -11.50 1.90 3.69
N ALA A 169 -12.20 1.36 4.70
CA ALA A 169 -13.66 1.37 4.76
C ALA A 169 -14.25 2.77 4.65
N ARG A 170 -13.66 3.76 5.34
CA ARG A 170 -14.13 5.15 5.32
C ARG A 170 -13.93 5.83 3.97
N ILE A 171 -12.79 5.58 3.31
CA ILE A 171 -12.52 6.13 1.97
C ILE A 171 -13.43 5.49 0.93
N VAL A 172 -13.62 4.18 0.98
CA VAL A 172 -14.54 3.45 0.10
C VAL A 172 -15.96 3.96 0.30
N ARG A 173 -16.42 4.07 1.55
CA ARG A 173 -17.77 4.56 1.86
C ARG A 173 -18.01 5.96 1.31
N SER A 174 -17.09 6.89 1.56
CA SER A 174 -17.25 8.28 1.10
C SER A 174 -17.27 8.37 -0.43
N ALA A 175 -16.41 7.65 -1.14
CA ALA A 175 -16.43 7.59 -2.59
C ALA A 175 -17.70 6.90 -3.14
N ALA A 176 -18.16 5.83 -2.49
CA ALA A 176 -19.33 5.07 -2.89
C ALA A 176 -20.64 5.87 -2.74
N LEU A 177 -20.77 6.67 -1.67
CA LEU A 177 -21.91 7.58 -1.48
C LEU A 177 -22.04 8.57 -2.65
N VAL A 178 -20.93 9.17 -3.10
CA VAL A 178 -20.92 10.09 -4.26
C VAL A 178 -21.33 9.38 -5.55
N VAL A 179 -20.94 8.12 -5.74
CA VAL A 179 -21.33 7.36 -6.94
C VAL A 179 -22.80 6.94 -6.87
N LYS A 180 -23.30 6.56 -5.69
CA LYS A 180 -24.67 6.15 -5.44
C LYS A 180 -25.69 7.24 -5.81
N GLU A 181 -25.33 8.52 -5.64
CA GLU A 181 -26.17 9.68 -5.98
C GLU A 181 -26.18 10.05 -7.49
N LYS A 182 -25.56 9.24 -8.36
CA LYS A 182 -25.55 9.52 -9.80
C LYS A 182 -26.82 8.99 -10.48
N VAL A 183 -27.34 9.77 -11.44
CA VAL A 183 -28.56 9.46 -12.23
C VAL A 183 -28.59 8.06 -12.83
N PHE A 184 -27.44 7.52 -13.28
CA PHE A 184 -27.41 6.17 -13.86
C PHE A 184 -27.67 5.06 -12.82
N ILE A 185 -27.37 5.30 -11.54
CA ILE A 185 -27.68 4.37 -10.45
C ILE A 185 -29.20 4.38 -10.18
N GLU A 186 -29.82 5.55 -10.14
CA GLU A 186 -31.28 5.68 -10.01
C GLU A 186 -32.00 4.98 -11.17
N ALA A 187 -31.51 5.16 -12.40
CA ALA A 187 -32.04 4.47 -13.58
C ALA A 187 -31.91 2.95 -13.48
N LEU A 188 -30.82 2.42 -12.91
CA LEU A 188 -30.65 0.98 -12.67
C LEU A 188 -31.63 0.46 -11.61
N GLN A 189 -31.87 1.24 -10.56
CA GLN A 189 -32.86 0.90 -9.52
C GLN A 189 -34.28 0.87 -10.09
N ALA A 190 -34.65 1.85 -10.92
CA ALA A 190 -35.95 1.89 -11.59
C ALA A 190 -36.18 0.71 -12.54
N GLN A 191 -35.09 0.14 -13.08
CA GLN A 191 -35.12 -1.08 -13.91
C GLN A 191 -35.14 -2.39 -13.09
N GLY A 192 -35.20 -2.32 -11.76
CA GLY A 192 -35.24 -3.50 -10.88
C GLY A 192 -33.88 -4.20 -10.69
N ALA A 193 -32.76 -3.51 -10.91
CA ALA A 193 -31.45 -4.09 -10.64
C ALA A 193 -31.28 -4.41 -9.14
N SER A 194 -30.78 -5.61 -8.82
CA SER A 194 -30.53 -6.00 -7.43
C SER A 194 -29.45 -5.14 -6.77
N SER A 195 -29.57 -4.94 -5.46
CA SER A 195 -28.58 -4.18 -4.66
C SER A 195 -27.15 -4.70 -4.82
N PHE A 196 -26.99 -6.03 -4.91
CA PHE A 196 -25.69 -6.66 -5.12
C PHE A 196 -25.08 -6.28 -6.48
N ARG A 197 -25.90 -6.31 -7.54
CA ARG A 197 -25.49 -5.87 -8.89
C ARG A 197 -25.09 -4.40 -8.87
N ILE A 198 -25.90 -3.53 -8.26
CA ILE A 198 -25.59 -2.10 -8.15
C ILE A 198 -24.25 -1.89 -7.42
N LEU A 199 -24.04 -2.56 -6.29
CA LEU A 199 -22.83 -2.39 -5.48
C LEU A 199 -21.57 -2.86 -6.20
N PHE A 200 -21.52 -4.12 -6.62
CA PHE A 200 -20.26 -4.74 -7.08
C PHE A 200 -20.00 -4.55 -8.57
N LEU A 201 -21.03 -4.41 -9.41
CA LEU A 201 -20.86 -4.24 -10.86
C LEU A 201 -20.93 -2.77 -11.31
N HIS A 202 -21.50 -1.87 -10.51
CA HIS A 202 -21.66 -0.47 -10.90
C HIS A 202 -20.94 0.50 -9.95
N ILE A 203 -21.10 0.41 -8.63
CA ILE A 203 -20.45 1.32 -7.69
C ILE A 203 -18.96 0.99 -7.52
N ALA A 204 -18.63 -0.26 -7.22
CA ALA A 204 -17.25 -0.68 -6.93
C ALA A 204 -16.26 -0.34 -8.07
N PRO A 205 -16.57 -0.59 -9.36
CA PRO A 205 -15.66 -0.23 -10.45
C PRO A 205 -15.46 1.29 -10.59
N ASN A 206 -16.45 2.10 -10.21
CA ASN A 206 -16.38 3.56 -10.27
C ASN A 206 -15.52 4.18 -9.16
N ILE A 207 -15.25 3.45 -8.08
CA ILE A 207 -14.41 3.90 -6.96
C ILE A 207 -13.03 3.25 -6.94
N LEU A 208 -12.67 2.46 -7.96
CA LEU A 208 -11.35 1.83 -8.03
C LEU A 208 -10.22 2.86 -7.99
N ALA A 209 -10.38 4.02 -8.63
CA ALA A 209 -9.34 5.04 -8.63
C ALA A 209 -8.98 5.55 -7.21
N PRO A 210 -9.93 6.07 -6.40
CA PRO A 210 -9.63 6.46 -5.03
C PRO A 210 -9.23 5.26 -4.14
N LEU A 211 -9.78 4.07 -4.38
CA LEU A 211 -9.36 2.86 -3.65
C LEU A 211 -7.87 2.56 -3.90
N ILE A 212 -7.43 2.46 -5.15
CA ILE A 212 -6.05 2.10 -5.48
C ILE A 212 -5.06 3.10 -4.87
N VAL A 213 -5.37 4.39 -4.91
CA VAL A 213 -4.55 5.42 -4.24
C VAL A 213 -4.48 5.17 -2.73
N GLN A 214 -5.62 4.88 -2.09
CA GLN A 214 -5.66 4.56 -0.67
C GLN A 214 -4.86 3.30 -0.32
N VAL A 215 -4.94 2.26 -1.16
CA VAL A 215 -4.18 1.02 -1.00
C VAL A 215 -2.67 1.30 -0.99
N THR A 216 -2.17 2.14 -1.90
CA THR A 216 -0.73 2.49 -1.92
C THR A 216 -0.28 3.23 -0.67
N PHE A 217 -1.11 4.14 -0.16
CA PHE A 217 -0.83 4.86 1.08
C PHE A 217 -0.84 3.93 2.30
N VAL A 218 -1.87 3.08 2.42
CA VAL A 218 -1.98 2.10 3.51
C VAL A 218 -0.81 1.13 3.49
N PHE A 219 -0.34 0.72 2.32
CA PHE A 219 0.85 -0.13 2.22
C PHE A 219 2.08 0.55 2.81
N ALA A 220 2.34 1.82 2.46
CA ALA A 220 3.47 2.57 3.02
C ALA A 220 3.39 2.67 4.55
N VAL A 221 2.22 3.04 5.07
CA VAL A 221 2.00 3.16 6.51
C VAL A 221 2.07 1.80 7.21
N THR A 222 1.66 0.73 6.56
CA THR A 222 1.75 -0.64 7.09
C THR A 222 3.20 -1.06 7.28
N ILE A 223 4.08 -0.80 6.30
CA ILE A 223 5.52 -1.06 6.43
C ILE A 223 6.11 -0.29 7.61
N LEU A 224 5.78 1.00 7.73
CA LEU A 224 6.25 1.83 8.84
C LEU A 224 5.74 1.33 10.20
N THR A 225 4.48 0.90 10.27
CA THR A 225 3.85 0.41 11.50
C THR A 225 4.40 -0.96 11.90
N GLU A 226 4.59 -1.87 10.95
CA GLU A 226 5.27 -3.16 11.18
C GLU A 226 6.69 -2.91 11.71
N ALA A 227 7.47 -2.06 11.05
CA ALA A 227 8.81 -1.74 11.50
C ALA A 227 8.83 -1.10 12.89
N SER A 228 7.85 -0.25 13.20
CA SER A 228 7.69 0.37 14.52
C SER A 228 7.34 -0.66 15.61
N LEU A 229 6.43 -1.59 15.32
CA LEU A 229 6.07 -2.68 16.26
C LEU A 229 7.26 -3.61 16.50
N SER A 230 7.94 -4.01 15.44
CA SER A 230 9.17 -4.80 15.48
C SER A 230 10.26 -4.07 16.29
N PHE A 231 10.45 -2.76 16.08
CA PHE A 231 11.37 -1.93 16.87
C PHE A 231 10.96 -1.78 18.35
N LEU A 232 9.68 -1.90 18.68
CA LEU A 232 9.18 -1.90 20.05
C LEU A 232 9.19 -3.30 20.69
N GLY A 233 9.60 -4.35 19.95
CA GLY A 233 9.65 -5.73 20.44
C GLY A 233 8.32 -6.48 20.35
N ALA A 234 7.30 -5.91 19.72
CA ALA A 234 5.97 -6.49 19.54
C ALA A 234 5.69 -6.90 18.08
N GLY A 235 6.74 -6.98 17.24
CA GLY A 235 6.62 -7.32 15.83
C GLY A 235 6.93 -8.78 15.53
N ILE A 236 7.68 -8.99 14.45
CA ILE A 236 8.00 -10.35 14.00
C ILE A 236 8.85 -11.06 15.05
N PRO A 237 8.56 -12.33 15.41
CA PRO A 237 9.41 -13.03 16.37
C PRO A 237 10.77 -13.39 15.75
N ALA A 238 11.84 -13.28 16.55
CA ALA A 238 13.12 -13.90 16.23
C ALA A 238 12.94 -15.42 16.01
N PRO A 239 13.75 -16.05 15.13
CA PRO A 239 15.00 -15.57 14.54
C PRO A 239 14.86 -14.92 13.15
N LEU A 240 13.64 -14.80 12.62
CA LEU A 240 13.38 -14.22 11.31
C LEU A 240 13.74 -12.72 11.28
N PRO A 241 14.49 -12.24 10.27
CA PRO A 241 14.77 -10.81 10.14
C PRO A 241 13.54 -10.09 9.55
N SER A 242 13.11 -9.04 10.24
CA SER A 242 12.36 -7.92 9.64
C SER A 242 13.23 -6.67 9.74
N LEU A 243 12.98 -5.68 8.88
CA LEU A 243 13.77 -4.44 8.93
C LEU A 243 13.65 -3.76 10.30
N GLY A 244 12.46 -3.78 10.93
CA GLY A 244 12.25 -3.22 12.26
C GLY A 244 12.96 -3.99 13.38
N ASN A 245 13.02 -5.32 13.32
CA ASN A 245 13.74 -6.11 14.32
C ASN A 245 15.25 -5.89 14.24
N MET A 246 15.78 -5.70 13.02
CA MET A 246 17.19 -5.38 12.87
C MET A 246 17.52 -4.02 13.50
N LEU A 247 16.61 -3.04 13.39
CA LEU A 247 16.73 -1.79 14.14
C LEU A 247 16.64 -2.01 15.66
N TYR A 248 15.77 -2.90 16.14
CA TYR A 248 15.69 -3.26 17.56
C TYR A 248 17.02 -3.82 18.08
N ASP A 249 17.62 -4.75 17.33
CA ASP A 249 18.91 -5.38 17.67
C ASP A 249 20.07 -4.37 17.64
N GLY A 250 20.03 -3.43 16.67
CA GLY A 250 21.07 -2.41 16.47
C GLY A 250 21.02 -1.25 17.46
N LYS A 251 19.88 -0.97 18.10
CA LYS A 251 19.73 0.23 18.96
C LYS A 251 20.68 0.26 20.15
N LEU A 252 21.01 -0.91 20.71
CA LEU A 252 21.93 -1.03 21.85
C LEU A 252 23.40 -0.90 21.44
N ALA A 253 23.72 -1.21 20.19
CA ALA A 253 25.07 -1.19 19.66
C ALA A 253 25.35 0.01 18.75
N ILE A 254 24.46 1.01 18.69
CA ILE A 254 24.50 2.06 17.65
C ILE A 254 25.82 2.85 17.60
N TYR A 255 26.48 3.06 18.75
CA TYR A 255 27.76 3.77 18.82
C TYR A 255 28.95 2.92 18.32
N ASN A 256 28.86 1.59 18.42
CA ASN A 256 29.95 0.67 18.07
C ASN A 256 29.71 -0.03 16.71
N ALA A 257 28.45 -0.24 16.34
CA ALA A 257 28.00 -0.99 15.17
C ALA A 257 26.83 -0.26 14.48
N TRP A 258 27.06 1.00 14.12
CA TRP A 258 26.06 1.88 13.49
C TRP A 258 25.43 1.27 12.21
N TRP A 259 26.17 0.42 11.49
CA TRP A 259 25.71 -0.27 10.28
C TRP A 259 24.47 -1.14 10.52
N MET A 260 24.32 -1.72 11.71
CA MET A 260 23.16 -2.54 12.08
C MET A 260 21.84 -1.76 12.03
N THR A 261 21.90 -0.45 12.26
CA THR A 261 20.73 0.43 12.26
C THR A 261 20.60 1.17 10.93
N VAL A 262 21.70 1.68 10.40
CA VAL A 262 21.69 2.55 9.20
C VAL A 262 21.26 1.78 7.95
N PHE A 263 21.78 0.59 7.69
CA PHE A 263 21.44 -0.13 6.46
C PHE A 263 19.98 -0.59 6.43
N PRO A 264 19.43 -1.28 7.45
CA PRO A 264 18.01 -1.64 7.46
C PRO A 264 17.10 -0.39 7.44
N GLY A 265 17.50 0.68 8.14
CA GLY A 265 16.77 1.94 8.14
C GLY A 265 16.69 2.59 6.76
N LEU A 266 17.79 2.57 5.99
CA LEU A 266 17.82 3.06 4.62
C LEU A 266 16.81 2.32 3.74
N PHE A 267 16.71 1.00 3.88
CA PHE A 267 15.73 0.20 3.13
C PHE A 267 14.28 0.52 3.49
N ILE A 268 13.97 0.77 4.77
CA ILE A 268 12.65 1.26 5.17
C ILE A 268 12.35 2.59 4.47
N ILE A 269 13.30 3.53 4.48
CA ILE A 269 13.16 4.84 3.83
C ILE A 269 12.90 4.66 2.32
N LEU A 270 13.69 3.85 1.63
CA LEU A 270 13.55 3.62 0.19
C LEU A 270 12.19 2.99 -0.17
N ILE A 271 11.73 2.01 0.61
CA ILE A 271 10.43 1.36 0.39
C ILE A 271 9.29 2.36 0.62
N VAL A 272 9.28 3.05 1.77
CA VAL A 272 8.21 3.99 2.13
C VAL A 272 8.18 5.19 1.17
N LEU A 273 9.34 5.73 0.80
CA LEU A 273 9.45 6.79 -0.19
C LEU A 273 8.96 6.33 -1.56
N GLY A 274 9.37 5.14 -2.00
CA GLY A 274 8.93 4.55 -3.26
C GLY A 274 7.42 4.39 -3.32
N LEU A 275 6.80 3.85 -2.26
CA LEU A 275 5.35 3.66 -2.16
C LEU A 275 4.58 4.99 -2.18
N ASN A 276 5.05 6.00 -1.42
CA ASN A 276 4.38 7.31 -1.38
C ASN A 276 4.48 8.03 -2.74
N LEU A 277 5.67 8.10 -3.34
CA LEU A 277 5.86 8.72 -4.66
C LEU A 277 5.05 8.02 -5.75
N PHE A 278 4.99 6.69 -5.70
CA PHE A 278 4.17 5.90 -6.61
C PHE A 278 2.68 6.19 -6.43
N GLY A 279 2.20 6.23 -5.18
CA GLY A 279 0.80 6.53 -4.86
C GLY A 279 0.37 7.93 -5.31
N ASP A 280 1.19 8.95 -5.05
CA ASP A 280 0.95 10.33 -5.50
C ASP A 280 0.97 10.42 -7.04
N GLY A 281 1.95 9.79 -7.67
CA GLY A 281 2.04 9.72 -9.12
C GLY A 281 0.82 9.03 -9.76
N LEU A 282 0.30 7.99 -9.10
CA LEU A 282 -0.88 7.25 -9.54
C LEU A 282 -2.16 8.07 -9.35
N ARG A 283 -2.28 8.80 -8.24
CA ARG A 283 -3.38 9.75 -7.98
C ARG A 283 -3.45 10.80 -9.10
N ASP A 284 -2.32 11.38 -9.48
CA ASP A 284 -2.24 12.38 -10.55
C ASP A 284 -2.61 11.80 -11.93
N HIS A 285 -2.20 10.55 -12.18
CA HIS A 285 -2.51 9.86 -13.43
C HIS A 285 -4.01 9.51 -13.54
N LEU A 286 -4.62 9.09 -12.43
CA LEU A 286 -6.02 8.68 -12.37
C LEU A 286 -6.98 9.88 -12.28
N ASN A 287 -6.52 11.04 -11.80
CA ASN A 287 -7.34 12.25 -11.69
C ASN A 287 -7.69 12.87 -13.06
N PRO A 288 -8.99 12.95 -13.43
CA PRO A 288 -9.42 13.53 -14.71
C PRO A 288 -9.18 15.04 -14.81
N LYS A 289 -9.11 15.76 -13.68
CA LYS A 289 -8.95 17.22 -13.64
C LYS A 289 -7.58 17.69 -14.15
N SER A 290 -6.55 16.84 -14.13
CA SER A 290 -5.25 17.14 -14.78
C SER A 290 -5.39 17.32 -16.31
N LYS A 291 -6.47 16.80 -16.91
CA LYS A 291 -6.77 16.94 -18.35
C LYS A 291 -7.19 18.36 -18.74
N LEU A 292 -7.69 19.18 -17.80
CA LEU A 292 -8.20 20.52 -18.09
C LEU A 292 -7.12 21.61 -18.00
N SER A 293 -6.11 21.48 -17.13
CA SER A 293 -5.04 22.48 -16.97
C SER A 293 -4.07 22.50 -18.15
N VAL A 294 -3.70 21.33 -18.68
CA VAL A 294 -2.79 21.22 -19.85
C VAL A 294 -3.44 21.79 -21.13
N LYS A 295 -4.77 21.67 -21.26
CA LYS A 295 -5.49 22.19 -22.44
C LYS A 295 -5.57 23.72 -22.46
N ARG A 296 -5.52 24.38 -21.31
CA ARG A 296 -5.44 25.86 -21.21
C ARG A 296 -4.05 26.39 -21.54
N ARG A 297 -2.98 25.65 -21.20
CA ARG A 297 -1.59 26.05 -21.47
C ARG A 297 -1.16 25.89 -22.94
N LYS A 298 -1.80 25.02 -23.72
CA LYS A 298 -1.58 24.88 -25.17
C LYS A 298 -2.45 25.79 -26.05
N ARG A 299 -3.34 26.59 -25.45
CA ARG A 299 -4.24 27.51 -26.15
C ARG A 299 -3.87 28.99 -25.93
N ARG A 300 -2.80 29.25 -25.18
CA ARG A 300 -2.10 30.53 -25.12
C ARG A 300 -0.75 30.32 -25.77
#